data_AF-A0AAN7A5Q4-F1
#
_entry.id   AF-A0AAN7A5Q4-F1
#
_cell.length_a   1.000
_cell.length_b   1.000
_cell.length_c   1.000
_cell.angle_alpha   90.00
_cell.angle_beta   90.00
_cell.angle_gamma   90.00
#
_symmetry.space_group_name_H-M   'P 1'
#
loop_
_entity.id
_entity.type
_entity.pdbx_description
1 polymer ?
#
loop_
_entity_poly.entity_id
_entity_poly.type
_entity_poly.pdbx_seq_one_letter_code
_entity_poly.pdbx_strand_id
1 'polypeptide(L)'
;MDPTSPRSPHRPSFFPNNNNNPSQLSTRRSHLSPDFRAKLHQMSLQLAPLVQLTTGLVHPSFPSTLLNFWLLTEAQLDELSHFYHQRTPSVYTSQYPCPVYWPSEGMTVEDKRRKLGRFIGLRGCESPVVRGEVQEMMGWGEERIREEIRQRLEREREEEMARGKMGGWRRF
;
A
#
# COMPACT_ATOMS: atom_id res chain seq x y z
N MET A 1 95.56 -22.13 12.73
CA MET A 1 95.57 -22.99 11.53
C MET A 1 94.15 -23.48 11.33
N ASP A 2 93.45 -22.86 10.38
CA ASP A 2 92.08 -23.15 9.88
C ASP A 2 91.96 -24.63 9.39
N PRO A 3 90.75 -25.26 9.25
CA PRO A 3 89.69 -24.71 8.38
C PRO A 3 88.20 -25.10 8.60
N THR A 4 87.34 -24.16 8.18
CA THR A 4 86.00 -24.28 7.52
C THR A 4 85.07 -25.49 7.73
N SER A 5 83.84 -25.18 8.16
CA SER A 5 82.62 -25.92 7.75
C SER A 5 81.51 -24.94 7.33
N PRO A 6 80.84 -25.13 6.19
CA PRO A 6 79.87 -24.16 5.65
C PRO A 6 78.45 -24.33 6.23
N ARG A 7 77.79 -23.18 6.42
CA ARG A 7 76.39 -22.99 6.81
C ARG A 7 75.41 -23.72 5.88
N SER A 8 74.42 -24.42 6.46
CA SER A 8 73.15 -24.75 5.81
C SER A 8 72.20 -23.53 5.79
N PRO A 9 71.39 -23.32 4.73
CA PRO A 9 70.44 -22.22 4.69
C PRO A 9 69.16 -22.61 5.47
N HIS A 10 68.93 -21.96 6.60
CA HIS A 10 67.62 -21.97 7.24
C HIS A 10 66.62 -21.21 6.35
N ARG A 11 65.63 -21.94 5.83
CA ARG A 11 64.47 -21.41 5.13
C ARG A 11 63.59 -20.65 6.12
N PRO A 12 63.35 -19.34 5.98
CA PRO A 12 62.33 -18.67 6.78
C PRO A 12 60.95 -19.09 6.28
N SER A 13 60.22 -19.85 7.10
CA SER A 13 58.79 -20.09 6.88
C SER A 13 58.02 -18.81 7.16
N PHE A 14 57.81 -18.01 6.11
CA PHE A 14 56.80 -16.97 6.09
C PHE A 14 55.41 -17.64 6.06
N PHE A 15 54.73 -17.68 7.21
CA PHE A 15 53.27 -17.76 7.24
C PHE A 15 52.77 -16.57 8.06
N PRO A 16 52.21 -15.53 7.42
CA PRO A 16 51.45 -14.52 8.14
C PRO A 16 50.12 -15.16 8.58
N ASN A 17 49.95 -15.34 9.89
CA ASN A 17 48.68 -15.71 10.51
C ASN A 17 47.71 -14.52 10.42
N ASN A 18 47.07 -14.36 9.27
CA ASN A 18 46.05 -13.34 9.07
C ASN A 18 44.66 -13.95 9.39
N ASN A 19 44.38 -14.12 10.68
CA ASN A 19 43.04 -14.49 11.14
C ASN A 19 42.22 -13.21 11.42
N ASN A 20 41.92 -12.49 10.35
CA ASN A 20 40.90 -11.46 10.32
C ASN A 20 39.66 -12.03 9.63
N ASN A 21 38.62 -12.36 10.41
CA ASN A 21 37.27 -12.45 9.86
C ASN A 21 36.18 -12.23 10.94
N PRO A 22 35.83 -10.98 11.26
CA PRO A 22 34.68 -10.67 12.12
C PRO A 22 33.35 -10.65 11.34
N SER A 23 33.07 -11.64 10.50
CA SER A 23 31.95 -11.60 9.53
C SER A 23 31.11 -12.87 9.40
N GLN A 24 31.16 -13.80 10.37
CA GLN A 24 30.40 -15.06 10.33
C GLN A 24 29.36 -15.22 11.45
N LEU A 25 29.27 -14.27 12.40
CA LEU A 25 28.41 -14.41 13.59
C LEU A 25 26.96 -13.91 13.41
N SER A 26 26.66 -13.16 12.35
CA SER A 26 25.32 -12.55 12.13
C SER A 26 24.39 -13.43 11.29
N THR A 27 24.92 -14.17 10.31
CA THR A 27 24.10 -14.96 9.38
C THR A 27 23.48 -16.21 10.01
N ARG A 28 24.12 -16.77 11.05
CA ARG A 28 23.66 -18.02 11.69
C ARG A 28 22.60 -17.83 12.78
N ARG A 29 22.38 -16.63 13.32
CA ARG A 29 21.49 -16.45 14.49
C ARG A 29 20.02 -16.17 14.14
N SER A 30 19.74 -15.66 12.94
CA SER A 30 18.36 -15.33 12.53
C SER A 30 17.46 -16.57 12.50
N HIS A 31 17.91 -17.70 11.97
CA HIS A 31 17.10 -18.94 11.93
C HIS A 31 16.77 -19.55 13.31
N LEU A 32 17.53 -19.17 14.35
CA LEU A 32 17.37 -19.67 15.72
C LEU A 32 16.57 -18.73 16.62
N SER A 33 16.37 -17.47 16.21
CA SER A 33 15.64 -16.49 16.99
C SER A 33 14.14 -16.83 17.01
N PRO A 34 13.55 -17.06 18.20
CA PRO A 34 12.10 -17.22 18.33
C PRO A 34 11.34 -16.00 17.78
N ASP A 35 11.87 -14.79 18.00
CA ASP A 35 11.27 -13.54 17.52
C ASP A 35 11.26 -13.45 16.00
N PHE A 36 12.36 -13.84 15.35
CA PHE A 36 12.42 -13.87 13.89
C PHE A 36 11.43 -14.87 13.31
N ARG A 37 11.31 -16.06 13.91
CA ARG A 37 10.32 -17.07 13.51
C ARG A 37 8.89 -16.57 13.71
N ALA A 38 8.60 -15.95 14.85
CA ALA A 38 7.30 -15.35 15.13
C ALA A 38 6.98 -14.24 14.12
N LYS A 39 7.96 -13.42 13.75
CA LYS A 39 7.80 -12.38 12.74
C LYS A 39 7.55 -12.96 11.35
N LEU A 40 8.29 -14.00 10.95
CA LEU A 40 8.04 -14.68 9.68
C LEU A 40 6.63 -15.28 9.63
N HIS A 41 6.19 -15.93 10.72
CA HIS A 41 4.83 -16.45 10.83
C HIS A 41 3.78 -15.32 10.69
N GLN A 42 4.00 -14.18 11.36
CA GLN A 42 3.14 -13.00 11.20
C GLN A 42 3.12 -12.51 9.74
N MET A 43 4.28 -12.43 9.09
CA MET A 43 4.41 -11.99 7.70
C MET A 43 3.76 -12.97 6.70
N SER A 44 3.70 -14.26 7.02
CA SER A 44 3.03 -15.28 6.19
C SER A 44 1.51 -15.35 6.37
N LEU A 45 0.91 -14.57 7.27
CA LEU A 45 -0.55 -14.55 7.45
C LEU A 45 -1.24 -14.17 6.14
N GLN A 46 -2.23 -14.99 5.74
CA GLN A 46 -3.02 -14.78 4.53
C GLN A 46 -4.04 -13.64 4.74
N LEU A 47 -4.21 -12.83 3.71
CA LEU A 47 -5.20 -11.76 3.67
C LEU A 47 -6.40 -12.20 2.83
N ALA A 48 -7.61 -11.95 3.33
CA ALA A 48 -8.82 -12.20 2.56
C ALA A 48 -8.93 -11.17 1.42
N PRO A 49 -9.24 -11.59 0.19
CA PRO A 49 -9.37 -10.69 -0.94
C PRO A 49 -10.60 -9.79 -0.78
N LEU A 50 -10.43 -8.50 -1.06
CA LEU A 50 -11.55 -7.56 -1.19
C LEU A 50 -12.06 -7.57 -2.64
N VAL A 51 -13.38 -7.49 -2.81
CA VAL A 51 -14.02 -7.41 -4.14
C VAL A 51 -14.43 -5.97 -4.45
N GLN A 52 -14.35 -5.59 -5.72
CA GLN A 52 -14.87 -4.32 -6.21
C GLN A 52 -16.39 -4.35 -6.26
N LEU A 53 -17.05 -3.30 -5.78
CA LEU A 53 -18.52 -3.26 -5.69
C LEU A 53 -19.25 -3.29 -7.05
N THR A 54 -18.61 -2.80 -8.12
CA THR A 54 -19.22 -2.71 -9.45
C THR A 54 -19.11 -4.00 -10.24
N THR A 55 -17.94 -4.66 -10.18
CA THR A 55 -17.61 -5.82 -11.02
C THR A 55 -17.64 -7.14 -10.25
N GLY A 56 -17.55 -7.10 -8.92
CA GLY A 56 -17.34 -8.28 -8.08
C GLY A 56 -15.95 -8.90 -8.20
N LEU A 57 -15.03 -8.27 -8.95
CA LEU A 57 -13.68 -8.79 -9.18
C LEU A 57 -12.70 -8.34 -8.10
N VAL A 58 -11.62 -9.11 -7.95
CA VAL A 58 -10.48 -8.78 -7.09
C VAL A 58 -9.37 -8.20 -7.96
N HIS A 59 -8.71 -7.15 -7.49
CA HIS A 59 -7.57 -6.58 -8.19
C HIS A 59 -6.41 -7.60 -8.28
N PRO A 60 -5.73 -7.76 -9.44
CA PRO A 60 -4.64 -8.75 -9.60
C PRO A 60 -3.48 -8.56 -8.62
N SER A 61 -3.19 -7.30 -8.28
CA SER A 61 -2.14 -6.93 -7.32
C SER A 61 -2.61 -6.92 -5.86
N PHE A 62 -3.83 -7.42 -5.56
CA PHE A 62 -4.28 -7.49 -4.17
C PHE A 62 -3.36 -8.40 -3.36
N PRO A 63 -2.85 -7.96 -2.19
CA PRO A 63 -1.85 -8.72 -1.46
C PRO A 63 -2.46 -9.99 -0.87
N SER A 64 -1.87 -11.15 -1.19
CA SER A 64 -2.30 -12.44 -0.65
C SER A 64 -1.83 -12.67 0.79
N THR A 65 -0.72 -12.05 1.20
CA THR A 65 -0.16 -12.15 2.56
C THR A 65 0.18 -10.79 3.13
N LEU A 66 0.39 -10.75 4.45
CA LEU A 66 0.84 -9.53 5.12
C LEU A 66 2.21 -9.07 4.60
N LEU A 67 3.12 -9.98 4.26
CA LEU A 67 4.39 -9.63 3.62
C LEU A 67 4.16 -8.95 2.25
N ASN A 68 3.32 -9.54 1.40
CA ASN A 68 3.00 -8.98 0.09
C ASN A 68 2.42 -7.56 0.21
N PHE A 69 1.59 -7.32 1.21
CA PHE A 69 1.05 -5.98 1.51
C PHE A 69 2.18 -4.97 1.80
N TRP A 70 3.14 -5.32 2.66
CA TRP A 70 4.27 -4.43 2.99
C TRP A 70 5.23 -4.20 1.82
N LEU A 71 5.18 -5.05 0.79
CA LEU A 71 5.99 -4.93 -0.42
C LEU A 71 5.29 -4.18 -1.57
N LEU A 72 4.02 -3.76 -1.40
CA LEU A 72 3.31 -3.01 -2.42
C LEU A 72 4.06 -1.71 -2.77
N THR A 73 4.26 -1.48 -4.06
CA THR A 73 4.87 -0.26 -4.58
C THR A 73 3.88 0.90 -4.56
N GLU A 74 4.38 2.12 -4.70
CA GLU A 74 3.54 3.31 -4.81
C GLU A 74 2.50 3.17 -5.92
N ALA A 75 2.93 2.75 -7.11
CA ALA A 75 2.06 2.57 -8.27
C ALA A 75 0.95 1.54 -8.00
N GLN A 76 1.28 0.42 -7.34
CA GLN A 76 0.29 -0.60 -6.99
C GLN A 76 -0.73 -0.09 -5.96
N LEU A 77 -0.30 0.70 -4.97
CA LEU A 77 -1.19 1.31 -3.99
C LEU A 77 -2.17 2.29 -4.64
N ASP A 78 -1.67 3.09 -5.58
CA ASP A 78 -2.44 4.05 -6.36
C ASP A 78 -3.42 3.39 -7.32
N GLU A 79 -3.03 2.27 -7.93
CA GLU A 79 -3.90 1.47 -8.79
C GLU A 79 -5.00 0.76 -7.98
N LEU A 80 -4.65 0.15 -6.84
CA LEU A 80 -5.59 -0.47 -5.91
C LEU A 80 -6.62 0.55 -5.39
N SER A 81 -6.18 1.72 -4.97
CA SER A 81 -7.07 2.77 -4.48
C SER A 81 -7.99 3.30 -5.58
N HIS A 82 -7.52 3.42 -6.83
CA HIS A 82 -8.38 3.76 -7.95
C HIS A 82 -9.41 2.67 -8.24
N PHE A 83 -8.97 1.40 -8.32
CA PHE A 83 -9.81 0.24 -8.59
C PHE A 83 -10.97 0.11 -7.59
N TYR A 84 -10.71 0.35 -6.30
CA TYR A 84 -11.74 0.33 -5.25
C TYR A 84 -12.44 1.68 -5.04
N HIS A 85 -12.42 2.59 -6.03
CA HIS A 85 -13.09 3.90 -5.97
C HIS A 85 -12.67 4.80 -4.78
N GLN A 86 -11.46 4.62 -4.24
CA GLN A 86 -10.94 5.44 -3.14
C GLN A 86 -10.12 6.64 -3.64
N ARG A 87 -9.38 6.48 -4.75
CA ARG A 87 -8.61 7.56 -5.39
C ARG A 87 -9.39 8.39 -6.40
N THR A 88 -10.33 7.77 -7.08
CA THR A 88 -11.28 8.47 -7.96
C THR A 88 -12.67 8.17 -7.43
N PRO A 89 -13.12 8.93 -6.42
CA PRO A 89 -14.36 8.62 -5.75
C PRO A 89 -15.57 8.70 -6.66
N SER A 90 -16.57 7.91 -6.31
CA SER A 90 -17.82 7.77 -7.02
C SER A 90 -18.94 7.46 -6.02
N VAL A 91 -20.14 7.19 -6.52
CA VAL A 91 -21.30 6.75 -5.72
C VAL A 91 -21.00 5.49 -4.88
N TYR A 92 -20.00 4.69 -5.27
CA TYR A 92 -19.62 3.45 -4.59
C TYR A 92 -18.61 3.64 -3.45
N THR A 93 -17.90 4.77 -3.38
CA THR A 93 -16.83 4.98 -2.39
C THR A 93 -17.32 4.79 -0.97
N SER A 94 -18.46 5.40 -0.64
CA SER A 94 -19.06 5.35 0.70
C SER A 94 -19.72 4.01 1.05
N GLN A 95 -19.85 3.10 0.08
CA GLN A 95 -20.45 1.78 0.29
C GLN A 95 -19.43 0.74 0.75
N TYR A 96 -18.13 1.05 0.66
CA TYR A 96 -17.11 0.19 1.27
C TYR A 96 -17.14 0.32 2.79
N PRO A 97 -16.75 -0.74 3.55
CA PRO A 97 -16.83 -0.74 5.01
C PRO A 97 -16.00 0.36 5.70
N CYS A 98 -14.84 0.72 5.13
CA CYS A 98 -13.94 1.71 5.73
C CYS A 98 -13.37 2.64 4.65
N PRO A 99 -14.16 3.58 4.10
CA PRO A 99 -13.68 4.46 3.04
C PRO A 99 -12.49 5.30 3.51
N VAL A 100 -11.56 5.55 2.59
CA VAL A 100 -10.36 6.34 2.85
C VAL A 100 -10.21 7.45 1.83
N TYR A 101 -9.81 8.61 2.32
CA TYR A 101 -9.44 9.71 1.45
C TYR A 101 -8.03 9.52 0.90
N TRP A 102 -7.88 9.67 -0.43
CA TRP A 102 -6.64 9.51 -1.17
C TRP A 102 -6.29 10.79 -1.96
N PRO A 103 -5.50 11.71 -1.38
CA PRO A 103 -5.08 12.94 -2.06
C PRO A 103 -4.21 12.65 -3.27
N SER A 104 -4.27 13.54 -4.25
CA SER A 104 -3.55 13.42 -5.52
C SER A 104 -2.02 13.58 -5.37
N GLU A 105 -1.56 14.36 -4.40
CA GLU A 105 -0.15 14.73 -4.22
C GLU A 105 0.27 14.80 -2.75
N GLY A 106 1.58 14.74 -2.51
CA GLY A 106 2.19 15.00 -1.19
C GLY A 106 2.18 13.83 -0.21
N MET A 107 1.76 12.64 -0.62
CA MET A 107 1.67 11.46 0.24
C MET A 107 2.87 10.51 0.04
N THR A 108 3.47 10.06 1.15
CA THR A 108 4.54 9.04 1.09
C THR A 108 3.97 7.63 0.85
N VAL A 109 4.82 6.68 0.44
CA VAL A 109 4.42 5.27 0.27
C VAL A 109 3.89 4.69 1.58
N GLU A 110 4.50 5.05 2.71
CA GLU A 110 4.09 4.61 4.04
C GLU A 110 2.69 5.13 4.40
N ASP A 111 2.36 6.37 4.05
CA ASP A 111 1.04 6.94 4.26
C ASP A 111 -0.01 6.22 3.41
N LYS A 112 0.29 5.97 2.13
CA LYS A 112 -0.56 5.19 1.21
C LYS A 112 -0.81 3.78 1.74
N ARG A 113 0.24 3.10 2.24
CA ARG A 113 0.12 1.79 2.89
C ARG A 113 -0.77 1.84 4.12
N ARG A 114 -0.62 2.83 5.01
CA ARG A 114 -1.50 2.95 6.20
C ARG A 114 -2.96 3.15 5.81
N LYS A 115 -3.24 4.03 4.84
CA LYS A 115 -4.60 4.23 4.33
C LYS A 115 -5.18 2.98 3.70
N LEU A 116 -4.44 2.31 2.81
CA LEU A 116 -4.90 1.05 2.23
C LEU A 116 -5.09 -0.04 3.31
N GLY A 117 -4.17 -0.15 4.26
CA GLY A 117 -4.25 -1.09 5.38
C GLY A 117 -5.52 -0.88 6.21
N ARG A 118 -5.86 0.38 6.54
CA ARG A 118 -7.12 0.74 7.19
C ARG A 118 -8.33 0.36 6.33
N PHE A 119 -8.29 0.66 5.03
CA PHE A 119 -9.36 0.35 4.08
C PHE A 119 -9.69 -1.15 4.02
N ILE A 120 -8.68 -2.02 4.03
CA ILE A 120 -8.85 -3.49 4.00
C ILE A 120 -8.97 -4.12 5.40
N GLY A 121 -9.00 -3.33 6.47
CA GLY A 121 -9.25 -3.80 7.85
C GLY A 121 -8.03 -4.32 8.61
N LEU A 122 -6.81 -3.95 8.24
CA LEU A 122 -5.60 -4.30 8.99
C LEU A 122 -5.44 -3.45 10.25
N ARG A 123 -5.15 -4.11 11.37
CA ARG A 123 -4.82 -3.45 12.65
C ARG A 123 -3.40 -2.87 12.62
N GLY A 124 -3.19 -1.75 13.31
CA GLY A 124 -1.90 -1.07 13.35
C GLY A 124 -1.54 -0.27 12.09
N CYS A 125 -2.48 -0.16 11.14
CA CYS A 125 -2.41 0.74 10.00
C CYS A 125 -3.19 2.05 10.23
N GLU A 126 -3.53 2.34 11.49
CA GLU A 126 -4.19 3.58 11.88
C GLU A 126 -3.25 4.76 11.56
N SER A 127 -3.60 5.55 10.54
CA SER A 127 -2.95 6.85 10.34
C SER A 127 -3.26 7.73 11.56
N PRO A 128 -2.28 8.47 12.11
CA PRO A 128 -2.59 9.53 13.05
C PRO A 128 -3.60 10.45 12.40
N VAL A 129 -4.77 10.63 13.01
CA VAL A 129 -5.79 11.56 12.51
C VAL A 129 -5.22 12.97 12.70
N VAL A 130 -4.50 13.46 11.70
CA VAL A 130 -4.05 14.84 11.66
C VAL A 130 -5.29 15.70 11.44
N ARG A 131 -5.42 16.84 12.12
CA ARG A 131 -6.57 17.76 12.00
C ARG A 131 -7.00 18.03 10.53
N GLY A 132 -6.04 18.02 9.60
CA GLY A 132 -6.30 18.13 8.16
C GLY A 132 -7.13 16.99 7.58
N GLU A 133 -6.91 15.72 7.98
CA GLU A 133 -7.67 14.58 7.44
C GLU A 133 -9.15 14.62 7.83
N VAL A 134 -9.48 15.16 9.01
CA VAL A 134 -10.88 15.32 9.44
C VAL A 134 -11.56 16.44 8.65
N GLN A 135 -10.85 17.57 8.47
CA GLN A 135 -11.31 18.69 7.65
C GLN A 135 -11.53 18.26 6.20
N GLU A 136 -10.63 17.44 5.65
CA GLU A 136 -10.70 16.95 4.28
C GLU A 136 -11.78 15.88 4.13
N MET A 137 -11.95 14.98 5.10
CA MET A 137 -13.10 14.05 5.16
C MET A 137 -14.44 14.81 5.20
N MET A 138 -14.52 15.91 5.96
CA MET A 138 -15.69 16.79 5.93
C MET A 138 -15.85 17.48 4.56
N GLY A 139 -14.75 17.94 3.95
CA GLY A 139 -14.73 18.51 2.61
C GLY A 139 -15.24 17.57 1.51
N TRP A 140 -14.91 16.27 1.60
CA TRP A 140 -15.50 15.23 0.74
C TRP A 140 -17.00 15.07 0.93
N GLY A 141 -17.47 15.19 2.18
CA GLY A 141 -18.90 15.24 2.48
C GLY A 141 -19.58 16.42 1.78
N GLU A 142 -18.97 17.60 1.83
CA GLU A 142 -19.50 18.81 1.18
C GLU A 142 -19.47 18.73 -0.36
N GLU A 143 -18.40 18.19 -0.95
CA GLU A 143 -18.29 18.06 -2.40
C GLU A 143 -19.30 17.04 -2.95
N ARG A 144 -19.52 15.94 -2.22
CA ARG A 144 -20.62 15.01 -2.51
C ARG A 144 -21.98 15.70 -2.49
N ILE A 145 -22.25 16.52 -1.47
CA ILE A 145 -23.50 17.28 -1.38
C ILE A 145 -23.65 18.19 -2.60
N ARG A 146 -22.59 18.87 -3.04
CA ARG A 146 -22.62 19.71 -4.25
C ARG A 146 -22.90 18.92 -5.52
N GLU A 147 -22.28 17.75 -5.67
CA GLU A 147 -22.48 16.90 -6.85
C GLU A 147 -23.90 16.31 -6.90
N GLU A 148 -24.45 15.89 -5.75
CA GLU A 148 -25.85 15.47 -5.65
C GLU A 148 -26.83 16.60 -6.03
N ILE A 149 -26.55 17.85 -5.63
CA ILE A 149 -27.34 19.01 -6.03
C ILE A 149 -27.26 19.23 -7.55
N ARG A 150 -26.06 19.16 -8.13
CA ARG A 150 -25.83 19.33 -9.57
C ARG A 150 -26.63 18.31 -10.39
N GLN A 151 -26.55 17.04 -10.02
CA GLN A 151 -27.27 15.96 -10.73
C GLN A 151 -28.80 16.08 -10.61
N ARG A 152 -29.32 16.58 -9.47
CA ARG A 152 -30.76 16.83 -9.31
C ARG A 152 -31.23 17.94 -10.26
N LEU A 153 -30.49 19.04 -10.33
CA LEU A 153 -30.81 20.16 -11.21
C LEU A 153 -30.78 19.76 -12.69
N GLU A 154 -29.81 18.94 -13.09
CA GLU A 154 -29.74 18.40 -14.46
C GLU A 154 -30.95 17.53 -14.79
N ARG A 155 -31.34 16.64 -13.87
CA ARG A 155 -32.52 15.78 -14.05
C ARG A 155 -33.81 16.60 -14.16
N GLU A 156 -34.00 17.59 -13.30
CA GLU A 156 -35.17 18.48 -13.36
C GLU A 156 -35.23 19.23 -14.70
N ARG A 157 -34.09 19.74 -15.18
CA ARG A 157 -34.00 20.41 -16.48
C ARG A 157 -34.30 19.48 -17.65
N GLU A 158 -33.80 18.25 -17.61
CA GLU A 158 -34.12 17.23 -18.62
C GLU A 158 -35.61 16.86 -18.62
N GLU A 159 -36.21 16.71 -17.45
CA GLU A 159 -37.65 16.46 -17.29
C GLU A 159 -38.52 17.61 -17.79
N GLU A 160 -38.12 18.87 -17.56
CA GLU A 160 -38.79 20.04 -18.13
C GLU A 160 -38.70 20.05 -19.65
N MET A 161 -37.52 19.76 -20.21
CA MET A 161 -37.34 19.64 -21.66
C MET A 161 -38.16 18.48 -22.25
N ALA A 162 -38.29 17.36 -21.53
CA ALA A 162 -39.12 16.23 -21.93
C ALA A 162 -40.62 16.56 -21.87
N ARG A 163 -41.07 17.27 -20.82
CA ARG A 163 -42.45 17.77 -20.68
C ARG A 163 -42.81 18.76 -21.79
N GLY A 164 -41.90 19.69 -22.12
CA GLY A 164 -42.07 20.63 -23.22
C GLY A 164 -42.17 19.95 -24.59
N LYS A 165 -41.35 18.93 -24.84
CA LYS A 165 -41.41 18.12 -26.07
C LYS A 165 -42.72 17.33 -26.18
N MET A 166 -43.17 16.67 -25.10
CA MET A 166 -44.44 15.91 -25.07
C MET A 166 -45.69 16.78 -25.29
N GLY A 167 -45.64 18.07 -24.96
CA GLY A 167 -46.73 19.03 -25.26
C GLY A 167 -46.85 19.39 -26.75
N GLY A 168 -45.80 19.17 -27.55
CA GLY A 168 -45.80 19.41 -28.99
C GLY A 168 -46.49 18.32 -29.81
N TRP A 169 -46.54 17.09 -29.30
CA TRP A 169 -47.14 15.93 -29.98
C TRP A 169 -48.66 15.83 -29.79
N ARG A 170 -49.26 16.56 -28.84
CA ARG A 170 -50.72 16.58 -28.60
C ARG A 170 -51.47 17.69 -29.36
N ARG A 171 -50.92 18.16 -30.50
CA ARG A 171 -51.51 19.22 -31.34
C ARG A 171 -51.67 18.84 -32.81
N PHE A 172 -51.80 17.55 -33.11
CA PHE A 172 -52.19 17.04 -34.42
C PHE A 172 -53.36 16.08 -34.27
#